data_AF-K7MRE2-F1
#
_entry.id   AF-K7MRE2-F1
#
_cell.length_a   1.000
_cell.length_b   1.000
_cell.length_c   1.000
_cell.angle_alpha   90.00
_cell.angle_beta   90.00
_cell.angle_gamma   90.00
#
_symmetry.space_group_name_H-M   'P 1'
#
loop_
_entity.id
_entity.type
_entity.pdbx_description
1 polymer ?
#
loop_
_entity_poly.entity_id
_entity_poly.type
_entity_poly.pdbx_seq_one_letter_code
_entity_poly.pdbx_strand_id
1 'polypeptide(L)'
;MVYYAFAEISSSLRKTKSQSFTNNSASKLKLRDVKGALLDTEFAMCEGDDNAKALFHQGQAYMALHDIHVAVESFKKALTMEPNDAGIKKELAAARKMIADRRDQEKKAYQEKKAYSKMFQ
;
A
#
# COMPACT_ATOMS: atom_id res chain seq x y z
N MET A 1 -20.43 34.21 -8.20
CA MET A 1 -21.24 33.04 -7.78
C MET A 1 -21.11 31.87 -8.76
N VAL A 2 -21.36 32.03 -10.06
CA VAL A 2 -21.26 30.94 -11.08
C VAL A 2 -19.90 30.23 -11.10
N TYR A 3 -18.79 30.98 -11.05
CA TYR A 3 -17.43 30.39 -11.06
C TYR A 3 -17.17 29.47 -9.84
N TYR A 4 -17.61 29.89 -8.64
CA TYR A 4 -17.48 29.06 -7.43
C TYR A 4 -18.30 27.77 -7.55
N ALA A 5 -19.55 27.87 -8.01
CA ALA A 5 -20.38 26.69 -8.23
C ALA A 5 -19.74 25.72 -9.26
N PHE A 6 -19.17 26.24 -10.35
CA PHE A 6 -18.45 25.43 -11.33
C PHE A 6 -17.21 24.75 -10.72
N ALA A 7 -16.42 25.49 -9.94
CA ALA A 7 -15.24 24.94 -9.26
C ALA A 7 -15.60 23.85 -8.25
N GLU A 8 -16.66 24.05 -7.45
CA GLU A 8 -17.18 23.06 -6.51
C GLU A 8 -17.65 21.78 -7.21
N ILE A 9 -18.41 21.91 -8.30
CA ILE A 9 -18.85 20.78 -9.12
C ILE A 9 -17.63 20.02 -9.66
N SER A 10 -16.61 20.73 -10.17
CA SER A 10 -15.40 20.11 -10.69
C SER A 10 -14.63 19.32 -9.61
N SER A 11 -14.57 19.86 -8.39
CA SER A 11 -13.91 19.22 -7.24
C SER A 11 -14.68 17.98 -6.78
N SER A 12 -16.01 18.08 -6.69
CA SER A 12 -16.88 16.96 -6.35
C SER A 12 -16.77 15.81 -7.37
N LEU A 13 -16.70 16.15 -8.67
CA LEU A 13 -16.52 15.15 -9.73
C LEU A 13 -15.18 14.42 -9.61
N ARG A 14 -14.08 15.15 -9.39
CA ARG A 14 -12.74 14.57 -9.16
C ARG A 14 -12.72 13.63 -7.94
N LYS A 15 -13.31 14.06 -6.81
CA LYS A 15 -13.46 13.21 -5.62
C LYS A 15 -14.23 11.92 -5.91
N THR A 16 -15.31 12.02 -6.69
CA THR A 16 -16.14 10.86 -7.06
C THR A 16 -15.36 9.89 -7.94
N LYS A 17 -14.59 10.39 -8.92
CA LYS A 17 -13.71 9.56 -9.75
C LYS A 17 -12.64 8.86 -8.93
N SER A 18 -11.97 9.59 -8.03
CA SER A 18 -10.98 9.03 -7.11
C SER A 18 -11.58 7.88 -6.28
N GLN A 19 -12.76 8.07 -5.70
CA GLN A 19 -13.44 7.02 -4.93
C GLN A 19 -13.85 5.81 -5.79
N SER A 20 -14.26 6.03 -7.04
CA SER A 20 -14.61 4.94 -7.96
C SER A 20 -13.41 4.05 -8.26
N PHE A 21 -12.26 4.64 -8.61
CA PHE A 21 -11.02 3.89 -8.81
C PHE A 21 -10.59 3.15 -7.52
N THR A 22 -10.72 3.77 -6.35
CA THR A 22 -10.44 3.12 -5.06
C THR A 22 -11.34 1.90 -4.80
N ASN A 23 -12.63 1.98 -5.14
CA ASN A 23 -13.54 0.84 -5.00
C ASN A 23 -13.21 -0.28 -6.00
N ASN A 24 -12.78 0.10 -7.21
CA ASN A 24 -12.36 -0.85 -8.25
C ASN A 24 -11.08 -1.59 -7.83
N SER A 25 -10.09 -0.88 -7.27
CA SER A 25 -8.85 -1.49 -6.77
C SER A 25 -9.13 -2.52 -5.67
N ALA A 26 -10.01 -2.20 -4.72
CA ALA A 26 -10.44 -3.13 -3.68
C ALA A 26 -11.09 -4.40 -4.27
N SER A 27 -11.87 -4.25 -5.33
CA SER A 27 -12.53 -5.38 -6.01
C SER A 27 -11.53 -6.25 -6.77
N LYS A 28 -10.59 -5.63 -7.50
CA LYS A 28 -9.52 -6.34 -8.21
C LYS A 28 -8.58 -7.08 -7.29
N LEU A 29 -8.28 -6.55 -6.10
CA LEU A 29 -7.53 -7.26 -5.06
C LEU A 29 -8.22 -8.57 -4.66
N LYS A 30 -9.54 -8.55 -4.45
CA LYS A 30 -10.33 -9.76 -4.15
C LYS A 30 -10.28 -10.77 -5.30
N LEU A 31 -10.25 -10.29 -6.54
CA LEU A 31 -10.11 -11.10 -7.75
C LEU A 31 -8.67 -11.51 -8.06
N ARG A 32 -7.70 -11.15 -7.20
CA ARG A 32 -6.25 -11.38 -7.40
C ARG A 32 -5.66 -10.71 -8.64
N ASP A 33 -6.35 -9.75 -9.23
CA ASP A 33 -5.78 -8.85 -10.26
C ASP A 33 -4.97 -7.75 -9.57
N VAL A 34 -3.78 -8.10 -9.09
CA VAL A 34 -2.93 -7.20 -8.31
C VAL A 34 -2.41 -6.03 -9.14
N LYS A 35 -2.07 -6.28 -10.42
CA LYS A 35 -1.59 -5.24 -11.33
C LYS A 35 -2.68 -4.24 -11.68
N GLY A 36 -3.89 -4.73 -11.99
CA GLY A 36 -5.02 -3.85 -12.24
C GLY A 36 -5.44 -3.06 -11.00
N ALA A 37 -5.28 -3.63 -9.80
CA ALA A 37 -5.52 -2.91 -8.54
C ALA A 37 -4.53 -1.76 -8.33
N LEU A 38 -3.23 -1.97 -8.61
CA LEU A 38 -2.22 -0.91 -8.53
C LEU A 38 -2.53 0.22 -9.51
N LEU A 39 -2.85 -0.09 -10.76
CA LEU A 39 -3.21 0.91 -11.75
C LEU A 39 -4.42 1.76 -11.31
N ASP A 40 -5.44 1.12 -10.74
CA ASP A 40 -6.58 1.87 -10.19
C ASP A 40 -6.18 2.73 -8.98
N THR A 41 -5.26 2.27 -8.12
CA THR A 41 -4.77 3.10 -7.00
C THR A 41 -4.03 4.33 -7.50
N GLU A 42 -3.29 4.23 -8.60
CA GLU A 42 -2.61 5.35 -9.25
C GLU A 42 -3.62 6.35 -9.81
N PHE A 43 -4.63 5.88 -10.56
CA PHE A 43 -5.70 6.75 -11.06
C PHE A 43 -6.49 7.40 -9.93
N ALA A 44 -6.75 6.69 -8.84
CA ALA A 44 -7.42 7.25 -7.67
C ALA A 44 -6.63 8.42 -7.06
N MET A 45 -5.31 8.28 -6.95
CA MET A 45 -4.43 9.33 -6.43
C MET A 45 -4.29 10.51 -7.41
N CYS A 46 -4.29 10.27 -8.73
CA CYS A 46 -4.28 11.35 -9.72
C CYS A 46 -5.55 12.22 -9.70
N GLU A 47 -6.71 11.63 -9.36
CA GLU A 47 -7.98 12.37 -9.29
C GLU A 47 -8.20 13.05 -7.93
N GLY A 48 -7.58 12.55 -6.85
CA GLY A 48 -7.72 13.12 -5.52
C GLY A 48 -6.53 12.81 -4.61
N ASP A 49 -5.87 13.87 -4.14
CA ASP A 49 -4.69 13.78 -3.29
C ASP A 49 -4.99 13.21 -1.89
N ASP A 50 -6.25 13.30 -1.45
CA ASP A 50 -6.67 12.94 -0.10
C ASP A 50 -7.46 11.61 -0.05
N ASN A 51 -6.88 10.54 -0.59
CA ASN A 51 -7.49 9.21 -0.59
C ASN A 51 -6.68 8.17 0.20
N ALA A 52 -6.82 8.20 1.53
CA ALA A 52 -6.16 7.23 2.42
C ALA A 52 -6.48 5.77 2.08
N LYS A 53 -7.69 5.48 1.58
CA LYS A 53 -8.11 4.14 1.17
C LYS A 53 -7.41 3.68 -0.11
N ALA A 54 -7.15 4.58 -1.06
CA ALA A 54 -6.35 4.26 -2.25
C ALA A 54 -4.94 3.80 -1.85
N LEU A 55 -4.28 4.55 -0.95
CA LEU A 55 -2.97 4.19 -0.41
C LEU A 55 -2.99 2.89 0.38
N PHE A 56 -4.07 2.65 1.15
CA PHE A 56 -4.26 1.38 1.85
C PHE A 56 -4.36 0.20 0.87
N HIS A 57 -5.17 0.30 -0.19
CA HIS A 57 -5.27 -0.76 -1.20
C HIS A 57 -3.98 -0.90 -2.02
N GLN A 58 -3.25 0.19 -2.26
CA GLN A 58 -1.92 0.14 -2.87
C GLN A 58 -0.95 -0.67 -2.00
N GLY A 59 -0.96 -0.43 -0.68
CA GLY A 59 -0.17 -1.22 0.27
C GLY A 59 -0.55 -2.70 0.25
N GLN A 60 -1.85 -3.03 0.24
CA GLN A 60 -2.32 -4.41 0.12
C GLN A 60 -1.91 -5.07 -1.21
N ALA A 61 -1.90 -4.31 -2.30
CA ALA A 61 -1.43 -4.79 -3.60
C ALA A 61 0.08 -5.11 -3.58
N TYR A 62 0.90 -4.23 -3.00
CA TYR A 62 2.33 -4.49 -2.83
C TYR A 62 2.62 -5.65 -1.87
N MET A 63 1.81 -5.85 -0.83
CA MET A 63 1.88 -7.05 0.01
C MET A 63 1.65 -8.32 -0.82
N ALA A 64 0.67 -8.31 -1.73
CA ALA A 64 0.41 -9.43 -2.63
C ALA A 64 1.53 -9.67 -3.67
N LEU A 65 2.30 -8.64 -4.01
CA LEU A 65 3.51 -8.76 -4.85
C LEU A 65 4.78 -9.13 -4.06
N HIS A 66 4.69 -9.30 -2.73
CA HIS A 66 5.84 -9.47 -1.83
C HIS A 66 6.84 -8.30 -1.82
N ASP A 67 6.44 -7.13 -2.31
CA ASP A 67 7.22 -5.89 -2.18
C ASP A 67 6.87 -5.19 -0.86
N ILE A 68 7.35 -5.80 0.23
CA ILE A 68 6.94 -5.42 1.58
C ILE A 68 7.45 -4.02 1.96
N HIS A 69 8.58 -3.60 1.43
CA HIS A 69 9.13 -2.27 1.70
C HIS A 69 8.24 -1.17 1.14
N VAL A 70 7.80 -1.31 -0.12
CA VAL A 70 6.89 -0.35 -0.74
C VAL A 70 5.52 -0.39 -0.07
N ALA A 71 5.03 -1.59 0.29
CA ALA A 71 3.77 -1.73 1.04
C ALA A 71 3.78 -0.95 2.36
N VAL A 72 4.87 -1.03 3.14
CA VAL A 72 5.04 -0.27 4.39
C VAL A 72 4.95 1.23 4.15
N GLU A 73 5.57 1.75 3.09
CA GLU A 73 5.52 3.18 2.78
C GLU A 73 4.11 3.63 2.38
N SER A 74 3.38 2.84 1.57
CA SER A 74 1.98 3.12 1.26
C SER A 74 1.10 3.14 2.52
N PHE A 75 1.23 2.15 3.42
CA PHE A 75 0.47 2.13 4.67
C PHE A 75 0.84 3.27 5.62
N LYS A 76 2.11 3.67 5.69
CA LYS A 76 2.53 4.85 6.48
C LYS A 76 1.84 6.11 5.97
N LYS A 77 1.85 6.34 4.65
CA LYS A 77 1.17 7.50 4.05
C LYS A 77 -0.34 7.46 4.34
N ALA A 78 -0.98 6.31 4.18
CA ALA A 78 -2.40 6.15 4.53
C ALA A 78 -2.66 6.49 6.01
N LEU A 79 -1.78 6.06 6.91
CA LEU A 79 -1.89 6.34 8.35
C LEU A 79 -1.59 7.79 8.72
N THR A 80 -0.80 8.52 7.92
CA THR A 80 -0.61 9.97 8.15
C THR A 80 -1.90 10.76 7.90
N MET A 81 -2.77 10.24 7.04
CA MET A 81 -4.06 10.86 6.71
C MET A 81 -5.14 10.40 7.68
N GLU A 82 -5.17 9.11 7.99
CA GLU A 82 -6.15 8.49 8.90
C GLU A 82 -5.44 7.83 10.09
N PRO A 83 -4.89 8.60 11.05
CA PRO A 83 -4.04 8.09 12.12
C PRO A 83 -4.76 7.17 13.11
N ASN A 84 -6.09 7.13 13.08
CA ASN A 84 -6.91 6.30 13.95
C ASN A 84 -7.48 5.05 13.27
N ASP A 85 -7.21 4.83 11.98
CA ASP A 85 -7.71 3.67 11.27
C ASP A 85 -7.03 2.38 11.76
N ALA A 86 -7.82 1.52 12.40
CA ALA A 86 -7.34 0.25 12.95
C ALA A 86 -6.96 -0.75 11.85
N GLY A 87 -7.61 -0.71 10.69
CA GLY A 87 -7.30 -1.55 9.54
C GLY A 87 -5.91 -1.24 8.98
N ILE A 88 -5.61 0.05 8.77
CA ILE A 88 -4.29 0.50 8.29
C ILE A 88 -3.19 0.12 9.30
N LYS A 89 -3.43 0.34 10.60
CA LYS A 89 -2.45 -0.03 11.66
C LYS A 89 -2.14 -1.53 11.65
N LYS A 90 -3.17 -2.37 11.48
CA LYS A 90 -3.03 -3.82 11.46
C LYS A 90 -2.20 -4.29 10.27
N GLU A 91 -2.49 -3.79 9.06
CA GLU A 91 -1.73 -4.15 7.86
C GLU A 91 -0.28 -3.65 7.93
N LEU A 92 -0.06 -2.43 8.43
CA LEU A 92 1.30 -1.91 8.65
C LEU A 92 2.09 -2.77 9.63
N ALA A 93 1.47 -3.21 10.73
CA ALA A 93 2.11 -4.10 11.70
C ALA A 93 2.45 -5.46 11.07
N ALA A 94 1.55 -6.03 10.26
CA ALA A 94 1.79 -7.27 9.54
C ALA A 94 2.97 -7.13 8.56
N ALA A 95 3.02 -6.05 7.78
CA ALA A 95 4.10 -5.76 6.84
C ALA A 95 5.45 -5.59 7.57
N ARG A 96 5.48 -4.85 8.69
CA ARG A 96 6.70 -4.69 9.51
C ARG A 96 7.18 -6.01 10.10
N LYS A 97 6.26 -6.87 10.54
CA LYS A 97 6.61 -8.20 11.04
C LYS A 97 7.28 -9.05 9.96
N MET A 98 6.76 -9.04 8.73
CA MET A 98 7.38 -9.76 7.61
C MET A 98 8.81 -9.28 7.30
N ILE A 99 9.08 -7.98 7.40
CA ILE A 99 10.45 -7.44 7.26
C ILE A 99 11.35 -7.96 8.38
N ALA A 100 10.89 -7.94 9.63
CA ALA A 100 11.65 -8.44 10.76
C ALA A 100 11.97 -9.93 10.64
N ASP A 101 10.97 -10.75 10.30
CA ASP A 101 11.11 -12.20 10.13
C ASP A 101 12.10 -12.53 8.99
N ARG A 102 12.04 -11.80 7.86
CA ARG A 102 12.99 -11.97 6.75
C ARG A 102 14.42 -11.64 7.18
N ARG A 103 14.62 -10.53 7.90
CA ARG A 103 15.94 -10.12 8.39
C ARG A 103 16.55 -11.17 9.33
N ASP A 104 15.72 -11.77 10.19
CA ASP A 104 16.18 -12.79 11.12
C ASP A 104 16.54 -14.11 10.40
N GLN A 105 15.79 -14.48 9.35
CA GLN A 105 16.12 -15.61 8.48
C GLN A 105 17.43 -15.40 7.72
N GLU A 106 17.61 -14.22 7.12
CA GLU A 106 18.85 -13.85 6.40
C GLU A 106 20.07 -13.88 7.33
N LYS A 107 19.92 -13.39 8.57
CA LYS A 107 20.99 -13.42 9.58
C LYS A 107 21.38 -14.86 9.94
N LYS A 108 20.42 -15.76 10.12
CA LYS A 108 20.68 -17.18 10.41
C LYS A 108 21.41 -17.85 9.24
N ALA A 109 20.91 -17.67 8.01
CA ALA A 109 21.53 -18.22 6.81
C ALA A 109 22.98 -17.72 6.63
N TYR A 110 23.24 -16.44 6.91
CA TYR A 110 24.60 -15.88 6.88
C TYR A 110 25.52 -16.53 7.92
N GLN A 111 25.03 -16.75 9.15
CA GLN A 111 25.80 -17.40 10.22
C GLN A 111 26.13 -18.85 9.88
N GLU A 112 25.17 -19.60 9.33
CA GLU A 112 25.36 -20.99 8.89
C GLU A 112 26.37 -21.08 7.74
N LYS A 113 26.25 -20.22 6.72
CA LYS A 113 27.21 -20.14 5.62
C LYS A 113 28.61 -19.81 6.12
N LYS A 114 28.72 -18.89 7.09
CA LYS A 114 30.01 -18.53 7.71
C LYS A 114 30.60 -19.68 8.53
N ALA A 115 29.77 -20.42 9.27
CA ALA A 115 30.22 -21.60 10.03
C ALA A 115 30.69 -22.72 9.09
N TYR A 116 29.92 -23.00 8.03
CA TYR A 116 30.30 -23.95 6.99
C TYR A 116 31.65 -23.57 6.36
N SER A 117 31.81 -22.32 5.90
CA SER A 117 33.07 -21.84 5.30
C SER A 117 34.28 -21.99 6.23
N LYS A 118 34.12 -21.89 7.54
CA LYS A 118 35.20 -22.09 8.52
C LYS A 118 35.56 -23.56 8.75
N MET A 119 34.66 -24.50 8.47
CA MET A 119 34.94 -25.94 8.62
C MET A 119 35.78 -26.51 7.46
N PHE A 120 35.77 -25.85 6.30
CA PHE A 120 36.52 -26.29 5.10
C PHE A 120 37.76 -25.42 4.79
N GLN A 121 38.11 -24.50 5.69
CA GLN A 121 39.38 -23.76 5.67
C GLN A 121 40.33 -24.41 6.67
#